data_AF-A0A7J9ZCD6-F1
#
_entry.id   AF-A0A7J9ZCD6-F1
#
_cell.length_a   1.000
_cell.length_b   1.000
_cell.length_c   1.000
_cell.angle_alpha   90.00
_cell.angle_beta   90.00
_cell.angle_gamma   90.00
#
_symmetry.space_group_name_H-M   'P 1'
#
loop_
_entity.id
_entity.type
_entity.pdbx_description
1 polymer ?
#
loop_
_entity_poly.entity_id
_entity_poly.type
_entity_poly.pdbx_seq_one_letter_code
_entity_poly.pdbx_strand_id
1 'polypeptide(L)'
;MFGDVGWGEILVILVVAVIVFGPDKLPKLASDLAKGIRMVRNWAQKAKTELEDEMPAEFRNLDISSLHPKTFIRKALLEDDDPLGLDRNQVNGSSTRTAVTEVKTLAPGERAPYDPDAT
;
A
#
# COMPACT_ATOMS: atom_id res chain seq x y z
N MET A 1 5.95 -5.81 17.09
CA MET A 1 6.94 -4.74 17.42
C MET A 1 6.32 -3.34 17.52
N PHE A 2 5.34 -2.94 16.69
CA PHE A 2 4.62 -1.64 16.84
C PHE A 2 3.29 -1.72 17.60
N GLY A 3 2.94 -2.90 18.14
CA GLY A 3 1.67 -3.13 18.84
C GLY A 3 1.59 -2.52 20.24
N ASP A 4 2.73 -2.13 20.81
CA ASP A 4 2.85 -1.57 22.16
C ASP A 4 3.01 -0.04 22.17
N VAL A 5 2.79 0.63 21.03
CA VAL A 5 2.85 2.10 20.95
C VAL A 5 1.69 2.70 21.76
N GLY A 6 1.99 3.02 23.01
CA GLY A 6 1.06 3.64 23.93
C GLY A 6 0.84 5.12 23.64
N TRP A 7 -0.17 5.71 24.29
CA TRP A 7 -0.48 7.14 24.18
C TRP A 7 0.71 8.06 24.50
N GLY A 8 1.61 7.65 25.41
CA GLY A 8 2.81 8.41 25.75
C GLY A 8 3.81 8.50 24.59
N GLU A 9 3.98 7.43 23.82
CA GLU A 9 4.94 7.39 22.71
C GLU A 9 4.42 8.17 21.50
N ILE A 10 3.10 8.16 21.28
CA ILE A 10 2.43 9.04 20.30
C ILE A 10 2.69 10.52 20.63
N LEU A 11 2.59 10.90 21.91
CA LEU A 11 2.91 12.27 22.35
C LEU A 11 4.37 12.63 22.07
N VAL A 12 5.31 11.73 22.34
CA VAL A 12 6.74 11.97 22.05
C VAL A 12 6.96 12.21 20.55
N ILE A 13 6.38 11.37 19.69
CA ILE A 13 6.48 11.54 18.23
C ILE A 13 5.86 12.87 17.79
N LEU A 14 4.73 13.27 18.36
CA LEU A 14 4.06 14.54 18.04
C LEU A 14 4.95 15.72 18.41
N VAL A 15 5.57 15.70 19.60
CA VAL A 15 6.52 16.74 20.03
C VAL A 15 7.73 16.80 19.10
N VAL A 16 8.32 15.66 18.75
CA VAL A 16 9.45 15.60 17.80
C VAL A 16 9.04 16.16 16.44
N ALA A 17 7.87 15.78 15.92
CA ALA A 17 7.36 16.30 14.66
C ALA A 17 7.15 17.82 14.72
N VAL A 18 6.61 18.36 15.82
CA VAL A 18 6.45 19.81 16.03
C VAL A 18 7.78 20.52 16.06
N ILE A 19 8.82 19.93 16.67
CA ILE A 19 10.16 20.54 16.71
C ILE A 19 10.79 20.57 15.31
N VAL A 20 10.69 19.47 14.56
CA VAL A 20 11.32 19.33 13.23
C VAL A 20 10.62 20.20 12.19
N PHE A 21 9.28 20.14 12.13
CA PHE A 21 8.49 20.83 11.11
C PHE A 21 7.99 22.20 11.55
N GLY A 22 7.81 22.43 12.86
CA GLY A 22 7.22 23.63 13.44
C GLY A 22 5.72 23.45 13.75
N PRO A 23 5.21 24.03 14.86
CA PRO A 23 3.82 23.91 15.29
C PRO A 23 2.83 24.53 14.29
N ASP A 24 3.26 25.55 13.55
CA ASP A 24 2.41 26.23 12.56
C ASP A 24 2.35 25.50 11.21
N LYS A 25 3.37 24.71 10.87
CA LYS A 25 3.46 24.05 9.56
C LYS A 25 2.73 22.71 9.52
N LEU A 26 2.76 21.95 10.61
CA LEU A 26 2.06 20.66 10.72
C LEU A 26 0.55 20.74 10.43
N PRO A 27 -0.24 21.62 11.08
CA PRO A 27 -1.68 21.70 10.82
C PRO A 27 -1.96 22.17 9.38
N LYS A 28 -1.12 23.06 8.85
CA LYS A 28 -1.22 23.52 7.47
C LYS A 28 -1.02 22.36 6.48
N LEU A 29 0.05 21.58 6.65
CA LEU A 29 0.36 20.41 5.81
C LEU A 29 -0.75 19.35 5.90
N ALA A 30 -1.22 19.05 7.10
CA ALA A 30 -2.33 18.11 7.30
C ALA A 30 -3.61 18.61 6.59
N SER A 31 -3.91 19.90 6.67
CA SER A 31 -5.07 20.49 5.99
C SER A 31 -4.96 20.42 4.47
N ASP A 32 -3.75 20.62 3.93
CA ASP A 32 -3.51 20.59 2.49
C ASP A 32 -3.59 19.15 1.95
N LEU A 33 -3.03 18.18 2.68
CA LEU A 33 -3.21 16.75 2.39
C LEU A 33 -4.69 16.33 2.46
N ALA A 34 -5.41 16.76 3.49
CA ALA A 34 -6.83 16.44 3.64
C ALA A 34 -7.67 17.00 2.49
N LYS A 35 -7.39 18.24 2.05
CA LYS A 35 -8.03 18.84 0.87
C LYS A 35 -7.70 18.05 -0.40
N GLY A 36 -6.44 17.65 -0.58
CA GLY A 36 -6.00 16.82 -1.71
C GLY A 36 -6.75 15.49 -1.76
N ILE A 37 -6.80 14.77 -0.64
CA ILE A 37 -7.55 13.49 -0.54
C ILE A 37 -9.03 13.68 -0.84
N ARG A 38 -9.64 14.77 -0.33
CA ARG A 38 -11.05 15.08 -0.61
C ARG A 38 -11.27 15.36 -2.09
N MET A 39 -10.35 16.06 -2.74
CA MET A 39 -10.43 16.33 -4.17
C MET A 39 -10.34 15.05 -5.00
N VAL A 40 -9.37 14.18 -4.68
CA VAL A 40 -9.22 12.87 -5.33
C VAL A 40 -10.48 12.01 -5.15
N ARG A 41 -11.05 11.97 -3.94
CA ARG A 41 -12.32 11.27 -3.69
C ARG A 41 -13.45 11.81 -4.56
N ASN A 42 -13.58 13.12 -4.67
CA ASN A 42 -14.62 13.74 -5.49
C ASN A 42 -14.44 13.41 -6.98
N TRP A 43 -13.21 13.42 -7.48
CA TRP A 43 -12.90 13.02 -8.86
C TRP A 43 -13.22 11.55 -9.11
N ALA A 44 -12.82 10.65 -8.20
CA ALA A 44 -13.13 9.24 -8.29
C ALA A 44 -14.65 8.99 -8.28
N GLN A 45 -15.39 9.70 -7.44
CA GLN A 45 -16.86 9.60 -7.41
C GLN A 45 -17.50 10.09 -8.70
N LYS A 46 -17.05 11.22 -9.25
CA LYS A 46 -17.57 11.74 -10.53
C LYS A 46 -17.29 10.78 -11.69
N ALA A 47 -16.05 10.30 -11.81
CA ALA A 47 -15.68 9.33 -12.83
C ALA A 47 -16.51 8.04 -12.68
N LYS A 48 -16.72 7.55 -11.45
CA LYS A 48 -17.61 6.40 -11.21
C LYS A 48 -19.03 6.66 -11.71
N THR A 49 -19.60 7.84 -11.44
CA THR A 49 -20.95 8.19 -11.88
C THR A 49 -21.05 8.26 -13.40
N GLU A 50 -20.07 8.88 -14.06
CA GLU A 50 -20.01 8.99 -15.52
C GLU A 50 -19.88 7.60 -16.18
N LEU A 51 -19.00 6.74 -15.64
CA LEU A 51 -18.91 5.34 -16.07
C LEU A 51 -20.23 4.59 -15.83
N GLU A 52 -20.90 4.81 -14.71
CA GLU A 52 -22.16 4.11 -14.37
C GLU A 52 -23.36 4.56 -15.23
N ASP A 53 -23.33 5.79 -15.74
CA ASP A 53 -24.34 6.36 -16.66
C ASP A 53 -24.09 5.94 -18.12
N GLU A 54 -22.83 5.78 -18.54
CA GLU A 54 -22.48 5.36 -19.91
C GLU A 54 -22.31 3.84 -20.07
N MET A 55 -22.15 3.09 -18.97
CA MET A 55 -22.00 1.63 -19.03
C MET A 55 -23.36 0.93 -19.25
N PRO A 56 -23.46 0.04 -20.27
CA PRO A 56 -24.65 -0.79 -20.46
C PRO A 56 -24.87 -1.72 -19.27
N ALA A 57 -26.13 -2.07 -19.00
CA ALA A 57 -26.57 -2.84 -17.82
C ALA A 57 -25.84 -4.17 -17.60
N GLU A 58 -25.20 -4.70 -18.64
CA GLU A 58 -24.38 -5.92 -18.61
C GLU A 58 -23.10 -5.76 -17.75
N PHE A 59 -22.52 -4.56 -17.66
CA PHE A 59 -21.31 -4.28 -16.86
C PHE A 59 -21.60 -3.88 -15.40
N ARG A 60 -22.84 -3.51 -15.05
CA ARG A 60 -23.26 -3.31 -13.64
C ARG A 60 -23.21 -4.60 -12.82
N ASN A 61 -23.30 -5.75 -13.49
CA ASN A 61 -23.24 -7.07 -12.85
C ASN A 61 -21.81 -7.60 -12.69
N LEU A 62 -20.81 -6.96 -13.31
CA LEU A 62 -19.41 -7.20 -12.99
C LEU A 62 -19.09 -6.42 -11.72
N ASP A 63 -18.95 -7.13 -10.62
CA ASP A 63 -18.88 -6.58 -9.26
C ASP A 63 -17.59 -5.76 -9.04
N ILE A 64 -17.59 -4.48 -9.44
CA ILE A 64 -16.51 -3.51 -9.20
C ILE A 64 -16.25 -3.34 -7.69
N SER A 65 -17.25 -3.63 -6.85
CA SER A 65 -17.14 -3.59 -5.38
C SER A 65 -16.18 -4.63 -4.83
N SER A 66 -15.95 -5.73 -5.56
CA SER A 66 -14.99 -6.78 -5.19
C SER A 66 -13.52 -6.37 -5.42
N LEU A 67 -13.26 -5.30 -6.19
CA LEU A 67 -11.93 -4.72 -6.44
C LEU A 67 -11.46 -3.75 -5.33
N HIS A 68 -12.14 -3.68 -4.19
CA HIS A 68 -11.68 -2.87 -3.07
C HIS A 68 -10.28 -3.33 -2.62
N PRO A 69 -9.30 -2.44 -2.41
CA PRO A 69 -7.93 -2.84 -2.05
C PRO A 69 -7.88 -3.67 -0.76
N LYS A 70 -8.81 -3.42 0.17
CA LYS A 70 -8.96 -4.23 1.39
C LYS A 70 -9.54 -5.62 1.13
N THR A 71 -10.47 -5.77 0.19
CA THR A 71 -11.01 -7.09 -0.18
C THR A 71 -10.01 -7.85 -1.04
N PHE A 72 -9.25 -7.17 -1.90
CA PHE A 72 -8.17 -7.75 -2.70
C PHE A 72 -7.00 -8.24 -1.83
N ILE A 73 -6.52 -7.43 -0.88
CA ILE A 73 -5.48 -7.86 0.08
C ILE A 73 -6.01 -8.99 0.96
N ARG A 74 -7.25 -8.90 1.43
CA ARG A 74 -7.86 -9.98 2.21
C ARG A 74 -7.99 -11.26 1.38
N LYS A 75 -8.38 -11.17 0.11
CA LYS A 75 -8.48 -12.30 -0.82
C LYS A 75 -7.10 -12.91 -1.09
N ALA A 76 -6.11 -12.07 -1.40
CA ALA A 76 -4.71 -12.49 -1.57
C ALA A 76 -4.08 -13.07 -0.29
N LEU A 77 -4.56 -12.71 0.91
CA LEU A 77 -4.06 -13.26 2.18
C LEU A 77 -4.88 -14.46 2.70
N LEU A 78 -6.11 -14.66 2.24
CA LEU A 78 -7.03 -15.71 2.74
C LEU A 78 -7.28 -16.84 1.74
N GLU A 79 -6.98 -16.63 0.45
CA GLU A 79 -7.29 -17.58 -0.62
C GLU A 79 -6.04 -18.20 -1.24
N ASP A 80 -4.85 -17.71 -0.88
CA ASP A 80 -3.62 -18.48 -1.03
C ASP A 80 -3.58 -19.53 0.09
N ASP A 81 -4.02 -20.76 -0.22
CA ASP A 81 -3.63 -21.96 0.54
C ASP A 81 -2.10 -21.97 0.63
N ASP A 82 -1.57 -21.77 1.84
CA ASP A 82 -0.15 -21.61 2.18
C ASP A 82 0.85 -22.33 1.26
N PRO A 83 1.71 -21.58 0.54
CA PRO A 83 3.05 -22.04 0.21
C PRO A 83 4.14 -21.25 0.96
N LEU A 84 3.78 -20.21 1.72
CA LEU A 84 4.76 -19.23 2.25
C LEU A 84 5.05 -19.31 3.75
N GLY A 85 4.49 -20.27 4.50
CA GLY A 85 4.98 -20.62 5.84
C GLY A 85 5.20 -19.43 6.78
N LEU A 86 4.31 -18.43 6.74
CA LEU A 86 4.45 -17.24 7.56
C LEU A 86 3.87 -17.51 8.94
N ASP A 87 4.75 -18.00 9.82
CA ASP A 87 4.49 -18.10 11.25
C ASP A 87 4.11 -16.72 11.81
N ARG A 88 2.82 -16.59 12.13
CA ARG A 88 2.18 -15.40 12.71
C ARG A 88 2.81 -14.96 14.05
N ASN A 89 3.68 -15.78 14.63
CA ASN A 89 4.38 -15.49 15.87
C ASN A 89 5.69 -14.69 15.72
N GLN A 90 6.18 -14.43 14.49
CA GLN A 90 7.40 -13.64 14.28
C GLN A 90 7.22 -12.11 14.31
N VAL A 91 6.00 -11.59 14.44
CA VAL A 91 5.76 -10.12 14.51
C VAL A 91 6.21 -9.51 15.86
N ASN A 92 6.58 -10.34 16.85
CA ASN A 92 7.07 -9.89 18.17
C ASN A 92 8.50 -10.30 18.53
N GLY A 93 9.25 -10.93 17.61
CA GLY A 93 10.64 -11.29 17.84
C GLY A 93 11.55 -10.65 16.79
N SER A 94 12.51 -9.85 17.23
CA SER A 94 13.60 -9.35 16.40
C SER A 94 14.27 -10.47 15.58
N SER A 95 14.67 -10.11 14.36
CA SER A 95 15.55 -10.83 13.42
C SER A 95 14.91 -11.90 12.52
N THR A 96 14.50 -11.50 11.31
CA THR A 96 14.79 -12.28 10.08
C THR A 96 14.84 -11.36 8.84
N ARG A 97 16.09 -11.12 8.42
CA ARG A 97 16.61 -10.92 7.06
C ARG A 97 15.60 -10.54 5.96
N THR A 98 15.67 -9.27 5.56
CA THR A 98 15.26 -8.75 4.25
C THR A 98 15.50 -9.79 3.15
N ALA A 99 14.43 -10.34 2.58
CA ALA A 99 14.48 -11.00 1.28
C ALA A 99 14.69 -9.90 0.22
N VAL A 100 15.93 -9.45 0.13
CA VAL A 100 16.43 -8.77 -1.05
C VAL A 100 16.28 -9.81 -2.16
N THR A 101 15.52 -9.50 -3.21
CA THR A 101 15.61 -10.21 -4.48
C THR A 101 17.08 -10.47 -4.76
N GLU A 102 17.47 -11.73 -4.71
CA GLU A 102 18.85 -12.13 -4.98
C GLU A 102 19.12 -11.74 -6.44
N VAL A 103 19.71 -10.56 -6.62
CA VAL A 103 20.30 -10.16 -7.88
C VAL A 103 21.48 -11.12 -8.05
N LYS A 104 21.22 -12.24 -8.73
CA LYS A 104 22.26 -13.16 -9.16
C LYS A 104 23.20 -12.38 -10.08
N THR A 105 24.28 -11.86 -9.52
CA THR A 105 25.33 -11.20 -10.30
C THR A 105 25.95 -12.25 -11.21
N LEU A 106 25.88 -12.01 -12.51
CA LEU A 106 26.44 -12.87 -13.54
C LEU A 106 27.94 -13.08 -13.28
N ALA A 107 28.41 -14.32 -13.43
CA ALA A 107 29.85 -14.58 -13.33
C ALA A 107 30.58 -13.91 -14.50
N PRO A 108 31.85 -13.48 -14.35
CA PRO A 108 32.61 -12.86 -15.45
C PRO A 108 32.62 -13.75 -16.70
N GLY A 109 31.95 -13.31 -17.77
CA GLY A 109 31.82 -14.04 -19.05
C GLY A 109 30.45 -14.68 -19.31
N GLU A 110 29.52 -14.63 -18.36
CA GLU A 110 28.15 -15.11 -18.55
C GLU A 110 27.31 -14.07 -19.31
N ARG A 111 26.61 -14.50 -20.36
CA ARG A 111 25.76 -13.60 -21.16
C ARG A 111 24.45 -13.34 -20.42
N ALA A 112 24.05 -12.08 -20.35
CA ALA A 112 22.77 -11.71 -19.79
C ALA A 112 21.61 -12.35 -20.60
N PRO A 113 20.55 -12.83 -19.93
CA PRO A 113 19.36 -13.31 -20.62
C PRO A 113 18.77 -12.15 -21.43
N TYR A 114 18.50 -12.41 -22.71
CA TYR A 114 17.83 -11.45 -23.61
C TYR A 114 16.42 -11.95 -23.92
N ASP A 115 15.49 -11.01 -23.97
CA ASP A 115 14.10 -11.26 -24.31
C ASP A 115 13.91 -11.12 -25.84
N PRO A 116 13.54 -12.19 -26.56
CA PRO A 116 13.34 -12.16 -28.01
C PRO A 116 12.04 -11.45 -28.44
N ASP A 117 11.12 -11.19 -27.51
CA ASP A 117 9.80 -10.60 -27.81
C ASP A 117 9.77 -9.07 -27.65
N ALA A 118 10.91 -8.44 -27.36
CA ALA A 118 11.05 -6.99 -27.35
C ALA A 118 11.17 -6.45 -28.80
N THR A 119 10.04 -6.14 -29.45
CA THR A 119 9.93 -5.38 -30.71
C THR A 119 8.90 -4.27 -30.59
#